data_AF-A0A381U725-F1
#
_entry.id   AF-A0A381U725-F1
#
_cell.length_a   1.000
_cell.length_b   1.000
_cell.length_c   1.000
_cell.angle_alpha   90.00
_cell.angle_beta   90.00
_cell.angle_gamma   90.00
#
_symmetry.space_group_name_H-M   'P 1'
#
loop_
_entity.id
_entity.type
_entity.pdbx_description
1 polymer ?
#
loop_
_entity_poly.entity_id
_entity_poly.type
_entity_poly.pdbx_seq_one_letter_code
_entity_poly.pdbx_strand_id
1 'polypeptide(L)' 'VVAVGPGKVSDAGTLIESAVKKGDTVLYGKYSGTEVTIDGTEYSIMRESDILAVL' A
#
# COMPACT_ATOMS: atom_id res chain seq x y z
N VAL A 1 0.93 7.87 -1.57
CA VAL A 1 1.37 6.92 -0.51
C VAL A 1 1.90 7.69 0.70
N VAL A 2 1.30 7.50 1.88
CA VAL A 2 1.70 8.23 3.11
C VAL A 2 2.56 7.38 4.06
N ALA A 3 2.39 6.06 4.03
CA ALA A 3 3.17 5.08 4.78
C ALA A 3 3.22 3.77 3.98
N VAL A 4 4.25 2.97 4.21
CA VAL A 4 4.46 1.66 3.58
C VAL A 4 4.80 0.66 4.68
N GLY A 5 4.19 -0.53 4.62
CA GLY A 5 4.53 -1.62 5.53
C GLY A 5 5.92 -2.18 5.27
N PRO A 6 6.36 -3.17 6.05
CA PRO A 6 7.69 -3.79 5.91
C PRO A 6 7.88 -4.59 4.60
N GLY A 7 6.82 -4.75 3.79
CA GLY A 7 6.81 -5.61 2.62
C GLY A 7 6.14 -6.96 2.89
N LYS A 8 6.16 -7.85 1.89
CA LYS A 8 5.56 -9.18 1.96
C LYS A 8 6.62 -10.21 2.36
N VAL A 9 6.29 -11.11 3.27
CA VAL A 9 7.16 -12.28 3.53
C VAL A 9 6.77 -13.39 2.56
N SER A 10 7.76 -13.96 1.85
CA SER A 10 7.57 -15.12 0.98
C SER A 10 7.33 -16.40 1.77
N ASP A 11 6.84 -17.45 1.11
CA ASP A 11 6.65 -18.76 1.75
C ASP A 11 7.98 -19.37 2.25
N ALA A 12 9.12 -18.92 1.70
CA ALA A 12 10.46 -19.29 2.14
C ALA A 12 10.99 -18.41 3.30
N GLY A 13 10.16 -17.54 3.87
CA GLY A 13 10.53 -16.65 4.97
C GLY A 13 11.39 -15.44 4.57
N THR A 14 11.54 -15.18 3.27
CA THR A 14 12.32 -14.05 2.77
C THR A 14 11.44 -12.80 2.71
N LEU A 15 11.94 -11.68 3.24
CA LEU A 15 11.25 -10.40 3.12
C LEU A 15 11.40 -9.86 1.69
N ILE A 16 10.25 -9.59 1.05
CA ILE A 16 10.14 -8.93 -0.23
C ILE A 16 9.77 -7.49 0.06
N GLU A 17 10.68 -6.57 -0.23
CA GLU A 17 10.44 -5.13 -0.09
C GLU A 17 9.27 -4.68 -0.97
N SER A 18 8.56 -3.65 -0.51
CA SER A 18 7.46 -3.09 -1.27
C SER A 18 7.96 -2.30 -2.47
N ALA A 19 7.32 -2.46 -3.64
CA ALA A 19 7.65 -1.71 -4.85
C ALA A 19 7.27 -0.22 -4.77
N VAL A 20 6.53 0.20 -3.75
CA VAL A 20 6.14 1.59 -3.50
C VAL A 20 6.86 2.16 -2.30
N LYS A 21 7.09 3.47 -2.31
CA LYS A 21 7.67 4.22 -1.20
C LYS A 21 6.81 5.40 -0.79
N LYS A 22 7.06 5.93 0.41
CA LYS A 22 6.40 7.15 0.89
C LYS A 22 6.62 8.30 -0.10
N GLY A 23 5.54 9.01 -0.42
CA GLY A 23 5.54 10.12 -1.37
C GLY A 23 5.13 9.74 -2.79
N ASP A 24 5.12 8.45 -3.14
CA ASP A 24 4.69 8.03 -4.48
C ASP A 24 3.21 8.37 -4.72
N THR A 25 2.90 8.84 -5.93
CA THR A 25 1.53 8.94 -6.42
C THR A 25 1.21 7.66 -7.18
N VAL A 26 0.07 7.04 -6.89
CA VAL A 26 -0.24 5.71 -7.40
C VAL A 26 -1.65 5.64 -7.99
N LEU A 27 -1.82 4.79 -8.99
CA LEU A 27 -3.12 4.35 -9.49
C LEU A 27 -3.47 3.03 -8.82
N TYR A 28 -4.70 2.90 -8.32
CA TYR A 28 -5.20 1.68 -7.69
C TYR A 28 -6.63 1.39 -8.15
N GLY A 29 -7.08 0.15 -7.95
CA GLY A 29 -8.45 -0.25 -8.29
C GLY A 29 -9.50 0.58 -7.54
N LYS A 30 -10.52 1.07 -8.24
CA LYS A 30 -11.56 1.96 -7.67
C LYS A 30 -12.25 1.41 -6.40
N TYR A 31 -12.36 0.09 -6.28
CA TYR A 31 -13.02 -0.60 -5.16
C TYR A 31 -12.02 -1.36 -4.27
N SER A 32 -10.72 -1.08 -4.41
CA SER A 32 -9.67 -1.71 -3.62
C SER A 32 -9.39 -0.91 -2.35
N GLY A 33 -8.89 -1.63 -1.35
CA GLY A 33 -8.52 -1.06 -0.06
C GLY A 33 -9.64 -1.07 0.98
N THR A 34 -9.30 -0.57 2.16
CA THR A 34 -10.18 -0.44 3.32
C THR A 34 -10.00 0.95 3.88
N GLU A 35 -11.10 1.69 3.96
CA GLU A 35 -11.11 3.03 4.52
C GLU A 35 -10.93 2.97 6.04
N VAL A 36 -10.10 3.85 6.57
CA VAL A 36 -9.84 4.00 8.00
C VAL A 36 -9.69 5.46 8.35
N THR A 37 -10.21 5.87 9.49
CA THR A 37 -9.99 7.21 10.04
C THR A 37 -8.99 7.13 11.18
N ILE A 38 -7.92 7.92 11.10
CA ILE A 38 -6.91 8.03 12.16
C ILE A 38 -6.77 9.52 12.48
N ASP A 39 -6.97 9.88 13.75
CA ASP A 39 -6.91 11.28 14.23
C ASP A 39 -7.76 12.26 13.40
N GLY A 40 -8.95 11.81 12.98
CA GLY A 40 -9.88 12.60 12.16
C GLY A 40 -9.49 12.74 10.69
N THR A 41 -8.41 12.09 10.25
CA THR A 41 -8.00 12.06 8.84
C THR A 41 -8.38 10.72 8.21
N GLU A 42 -9.00 10.76 7.03
CA GLU A 42 -9.34 9.56 6.26
C GLU A 42 -8.13 9.05 5.48
N TYR A 43 -7.91 7.75 5.57
CA TYR A 43 -6.89 7.02 4.83
C TYR A 43 -7.52 5.78 4.18
N SER A 44 -6.90 5.28 3.11
CA SER A 44 -7.23 3.98 2.54
C SER A 44 -6.03 3.05 2.68
N ILE A 45 -6.21 1.97 3.44
CA ILE A 45 -5.22 0.88 3.56
C ILE A 45 -5.46 -0.07 2.39
N MET A 46 -4.43 -0.33 1.60
CA MET A 46 -4.52 -1.24 0.45
C MET A 46 -3.33 -2.17 0.39
N ARG A 47 -3.52 -3.33 -0.26
CA ARG A 47 -2.41 -4.24 -0.55
C ARG A 47 -1.66 -3.71 -1.75
N GLU A 48 -0.35 -3.97 -1.79
CA GLU A 48 0.49 -3.61 -2.94
C GLU A 48 -0.03 -4.22 -4.26
N SER A 49 -0.62 -5.41 -4.21
CA SER A 49 -1.24 -6.07 -5.37
C SER A 49 -2.42 -5.31 -5.99
N ASP A 50 -3.01 -4.36 -5.25
CA ASP A 50 -4.11 -3.52 -5.74
C ASP A 50 -3.62 -2.25 -6.45
N ILE A 51 -2.30 -2.00 -6.42
CA ILE A 51 -1.66 -0.85 -7.05
C ILE A 51 -1.32 -1.23 -8.50
N LEU A 52 -1.84 -0.45 -9.44
CA LEU A 52 -1.72 -0.67 -10.88
C LEU A 52 -0.47 0.02 -11.47
N ALA A 53 -0.11 1.18 -10.95
CA ALA A 53 1.05 1.95 -11.40
C ALA A 53 1.51 2.99 -10.36
N VAL A 54 2.79 3.38 -10.45
CA VAL A 54 3.36 4.57 -9.81
C VAL A 54 3.53 5.66 -10.89
N LEU A 55 3.15 6.91 -10.59
CA LEU A 55 3.18 8.07 -11.50
C LEU A 55 4.37 8.99 -11.24
#